data_AF-X1Q041-F1
#
_entry.id   AF-X1Q041-F1
#
_cell.length_a   1.000
_cell.length_b   1.000
_cell.length_c   1.000
_cell.angle_alpha   90.00
_cell.angle_beta   90.00
_cell.angle_gamma   90.00
#
_symmetry.space_group_name_H-M   'P 1'
#
loop_
_entity.id
_entity.type
_entity.pdbx_description
1 polymer ?
#
loop_
_entity_poly.entity_id
_entity_poly.type
_entity_poly.pdbx_seq_one_letter_code
_entity_poly.pdbx_strand_id
1 'polypeptide(L)'
;TNRALTEKFGSGLIEGTDVPVNSLAGLALKPLLDGRLRFIPERYAKTYQSWLENLRDWPISRQLWWGHRIPIWYCQKCEQTISGIEDPNKCDNCGSQKLVQDTDVLDTWFSSALWPFSTMGWPEDTAELKEFYPTDVLCTAREIITLWVSRMVMMGQYCLSDIPFTEVYIHAMIQDGEGRKMSKSLGNGIDPLVVIDSHGADAMRFTLASMTTETQDVRMPVVQMTLPDGRQANTSPKFDIGRNFCNKLW
;
A
#
# COMPACT_ATOMS: atom_id res chain seq x y z
N THR A 1 20.08 -15.56 11.29
CA THR A 1 19.04 -14.94 10.43
C THR A 1 19.17 -15.31 8.95
N ASN A 2 20.37 -15.39 8.35
CA ASN A 2 20.48 -15.65 6.90
C ASN A 2 20.23 -17.12 6.46
N ARG A 3 20.49 -18.12 7.32
CA ARG A 3 20.38 -19.55 6.96
C ARG A 3 18.96 -19.99 6.56
N ALA A 4 17.94 -19.59 7.33
CA ALA A 4 16.54 -19.94 7.03
C ALA A 4 16.05 -19.33 5.71
N LEU A 5 16.47 -18.09 5.41
CA LEU A 5 16.17 -17.43 4.14
C LEU A 5 16.86 -18.13 2.98
N THR A 6 18.13 -18.54 3.15
CA THR A 6 18.85 -19.31 2.15
C THR A 6 18.22 -20.69 1.90
N GLU A 7 17.76 -21.37 2.96
CA GLU A 7 17.08 -22.65 2.84
C GLU A 7 15.73 -22.50 2.13
N LYS A 8 14.98 -21.42 2.39
CA LYS A 8 13.67 -21.18 1.77
C LYS A 8 13.73 -20.64 0.34
N PHE A 9 14.64 -19.72 0.06
CA PHE A 9 14.66 -18.95 -1.20
C PHE A 9 15.94 -19.14 -2.03
N GLY A 10 16.87 -19.97 -1.56
CA GLY A 10 18.16 -20.21 -2.20
C GLY A 10 19.20 -19.14 -1.87
N SER A 11 20.36 -19.24 -2.53
CA SER A 11 21.46 -18.28 -2.40
C SER A 11 21.89 -17.77 -3.77
N GLY A 12 22.49 -16.59 -3.80
CA GLY A 12 23.02 -15.97 -5.01
C GLY A 12 22.33 -14.65 -5.33
N LEU A 13 22.62 -14.13 -6.51
CA LEU A 13 22.07 -12.89 -7.02
C LEU A 13 21.03 -13.20 -8.10
N ILE A 14 20.03 -12.33 -8.23
CA ILE A 14 19.13 -12.36 -9.37
C ILE A 14 19.93 -12.02 -10.62
N GLU A 15 19.79 -12.84 -11.67
CA GLU A 15 20.51 -12.67 -12.93
C GLU A 15 20.35 -11.25 -13.48
N GLY A 16 21.48 -10.61 -13.83
CA GLY A 16 21.50 -9.24 -14.35
C GLY A 16 21.41 -8.14 -13.28
N THR A 17 21.45 -8.47 -11.99
CA THR A 17 21.36 -7.49 -10.89
C THR A 17 22.31 -7.82 -9.74
N ASP A 18 22.55 -6.85 -8.85
CA ASP A 18 23.29 -7.04 -7.59
C ASP A 18 22.37 -7.41 -6.40
N VAL A 19 21.11 -7.80 -6.67
CA VAL A 19 20.09 -8.05 -5.62
C VAL A 19 20.12 -9.53 -5.21
N PRO A 20 20.29 -9.87 -3.91
CA PRO A 20 20.24 -11.25 -3.45
C PRO A 20 18.86 -11.87 -3.61
N VAL A 21 18.78 -13.11 -4.10
CA VAL A 21 17.52 -13.84 -4.34
C VAL A 21 16.70 -14.06 -3.05
N ASN A 22 17.38 -14.14 -1.91
CA ASN A 22 16.80 -14.39 -0.59
C ASN A 22 16.62 -13.13 0.27
N SER A 23 16.83 -11.95 -0.32
CA SER A 23 16.49 -10.66 0.31
C SER A 23 15.03 -10.30 0.04
N LEU A 24 14.41 -9.48 0.91
CA LEU A 24 13.07 -8.97 0.63
C LEU A 24 13.02 -8.21 -0.71
N ALA A 25 14.07 -7.45 -1.04
CA ALA A 25 14.19 -6.80 -2.35
C ALA A 25 14.12 -7.82 -3.50
N GLY A 26 14.85 -8.93 -3.39
CA GLY A 26 14.86 -9.99 -4.38
C GLY A 26 13.52 -10.71 -4.50
N LEU A 27 12.85 -10.97 -3.38
CA LEU A 27 11.50 -11.56 -3.37
C LEU A 27 10.49 -10.72 -4.14
N ALA A 28 10.61 -9.39 -4.06
CA ALA A 28 9.77 -8.44 -4.77
C ALA A 28 10.20 -8.20 -6.23
N LEU A 29 11.50 -8.23 -6.50
CA LEU A 29 12.04 -7.94 -7.83
C LEU A 29 11.85 -9.13 -8.79
N LYS A 30 12.04 -10.36 -8.31
CA LYS A 30 11.97 -11.57 -9.14
C LYS A 30 10.63 -11.72 -9.90
N PRO A 31 9.45 -11.56 -9.27
CA PRO A 31 8.18 -11.60 -9.99
C PRO A 31 8.02 -10.57 -11.12
N LEU A 32 8.66 -9.41 -10.99
CA LEU A 32 8.64 -8.41 -12.06
C LEU A 32 9.48 -8.89 -13.25
N LEU A 33 10.68 -9.42 -12.99
CA LEU A 33 11.61 -9.85 -14.04
C LEU A 33 11.16 -11.14 -14.75
N ASP A 34 10.47 -12.04 -14.05
CA ASP A 34 9.93 -13.28 -14.64
C ASP A 34 8.53 -13.11 -15.27
N GLY A 35 7.96 -11.90 -15.20
CA GLY A 35 6.70 -11.53 -15.86
C GLY A 35 5.42 -11.92 -15.11
N ARG A 36 5.52 -12.49 -13.90
CA ARG A 36 4.35 -12.80 -13.06
C ARG A 36 3.67 -11.55 -12.49
N LEU A 37 4.43 -10.47 -12.28
CA LEU A 37 3.93 -9.17 -11.85
C LEU A 37 4.07 -8.16 -12.99
N ARG A 38 2.97 -7.52 -13.40
CA ARG A 38 2.97 -6.49 -14.46
C ARG A 38 2.46 -5.15 -13.94
N PHE A 39 3.08 -4.06 -14.40
CA PHE A 39 2.61 -2.70 -14.14
C PHE A 39 1.87 -2.14 -15.35
N ILE A 40 0.76 -1.47 -15.10
CA ILE A 40 -0.04 -0.77 -16.10
C ILE A 40 -0.19 0.68 -15.65
N PRO A 41 0.42 1.67 -16.32
CA PRO A 41 1.32 1.54 -17.47
C PRO A 41 2.70 0.94 -17.15
N GLU A 42 3.31 0.30 -18.14
CA GLU A 42 4.58 -0.43 -18.01
C GLU A 42 5.73 0.44 -17.49
N ARG A 43 5.75 1.74 -17.80
CA ARG A 43 6.81 2.66 -17.36
C ARG A 43 7.05 2.65 -15.83
N TYR A 44 6.04 2.34 -15.03
CA TYR A 44 6.17 2.28 -13.57
C TYR A 44 6.93 1.05 -13.07
N ALA A 45 7.05 0.00 -13.88
CA ALA A 45 7.93 -1.14 -13.60
C ALA A 45 9.38 -0.69 -13.38
N LYS A 46 9.86 0.28 -14.16
CA LYS A 46 11.23 0.81 -14.03
C LYS A 46 11.45 1.54 -12.69
N THR A 47 10.45 2.30 -12.23
CA THR A 47 10.51 2.96 -10.92
C THR A 47 10.54 1.94 -9.80
N TYR A 48 9.72 0.90 -9.89
CA TYR A 48 9.68 -0.20 -8.94
C TYR A 48 11.02 -0.96 -8.88
N GLN A 49 11.54 -1.37 -10.04
CA GLN A 49 12.82 -2.08 -10.16
C GLN A 49 13.98 -1.25 -9.61
N SER A 50 14.13 0.00 -10.08
CA SER A 50 15.23 0.87 -9.66
C SER A 50 15.24 1.10 -8.15
N TRP A 51 14.06 1.20 -7.53
CA TRP A 51 13.98 1.34 -6.07
C TRP A 51 14.38 0.05 -5.34
N LEU A 52 14.00 -1.12 -5.84
CA LEU A 52 14.36 -2.42 -5.23
C LEU A 52 15.86 -2.70 -5.33
N GLU A 53 16.49 -2.36 -6.45
CA GLU A 53 17.94 -2.50 -6.66
C GLU A 53 18.77 -1.65 -5.69
N ASN A 54 18.19 -0.56 -5.18
CA ASN A 54 18.85 0.38 -4.27
C ASN A 54 18.25 0.35 -2.86
N LEU A 55 17.47 -0.68 -2.54
CA LEU A 55 16.74 -0.74 -1.27
C LEU A 55 17.71 -0.83 -0.09
N ARG A 56 17.46 -0.02 0.93
CA ARG A 56 18.14 -0.09 2.23
C ARG A 56 17.25 -0.73 3.29
N ASP A 57 17.88 -1.12 4.39
CA ASP A 57 17.19 -1.65 5.56
C ASP A 57 16.03 -0.74 5.99
N TRP A 58 14.91 -1.39 6.27
CA TRP A 58 13.69 -0.71 6.68
C TRP A 58 13.62 -0.70 8.21
N PRO A 59 13.77 0.47 8.87
CA PRO A 59 13.48 0.58 10.28
C PRO A 59 11.97 0.43 10.48
N ILE A 60 11.54 -0.68 11.06
CA ILE A 60 10.12 -0.99 11.28
C ILE A 60 9.58 -0.47 12.62
N SER A 61 10.43 -0.05 13.55
CA SER A 61 10.00 0.51 14.83
C SER A 61 9.74 2.02 14.75
N ARG A 62 8.75 2.49 15.51
CA ARG A 62 8.34 3.89 15.58
C ARG A 62 8.07 4.28 17.04
N GLN A 63 8.61 5.42 17.46
CA GLN A 63 8.31 6.05 18.76
C GLN A 63 6.99 6.84 18.67
N LEU A 64 5.90 6.14 18.39
CA LEU A 64 4.56 6.70 18.26
C LEU A 64 3.61 6.00 19.24
N TRP A 65 2.51 6.67 19.59
CA TRP A 65 1.50 6.09 20.48
C TRP A 65 0.47 5.23 19.73
N TRP A 66 0.33 5.46 18.42
CA TRP A 66 -0.63 4.75 17.59
C TRP A 66 0.07 3.75 16.67
N GLY A 67 -0.27 2.47 16.83
CA GLY A 67 0.24 1.37 16.02
C GLY A 67 0.18 0.04 16.78
N HIS A 68 0.56 -1.04 16.10
CA HIS A 68 0.67 -2.35 16.74
C HIS A 68 1.94 -2.40 17.59
N ARG A 69 1.82 -2.67 18.89
CA ARG A 69 2.97 -2.76 19.79
C ARG A 69 3.87 -3.91 19.36
N ILE A 70 5.18 -3.68 19.33
CA ILE A 70 6.14 -4.71 18.92
C ILE A 70 6.12 -5.85 19.95
N PRO A 71 5.96 -7.12 19.53
CA PRO A 71 5.91 -8.27 20.43
C PRO A 71 7.33 -8.72 20.82
N ILE A 72 8.07 -7.79 21.44
CA ILE A 72 9.41 -8.00 21.99
C ILE A 72 9.39 -7.59 23.47
N TRP A 73 10.00 -8.41 24.33
CA TRP A 73 10.16 -8.16 25.76
C TRP A 73 11.63 -8.22 26.16
N TYR A 74 12.01 -7.37 27.09
CA TYR A 74 13.37 -7.28 27.65
C TYR A 74 13.37 -7.73 29.10
N CYS A 75 14.17 -8.74 29.41
CA CYS A 75 14.36 -9.20 30.78
C CYS A 75 15.21 -8.19 31.58
N GLN A 76 14.64 -7.62 32.64
CA GLN A 76 15.30 -6.61 33.48
C GLN A 76 16.40 -7.19 34.40
N LYS A 77 16.61 -8.51 34.40
CA LYS A 77 17.65 -9.18 35.21
C LYS A 77 18.87 -9.59 34.39
N CYS A 78 18.67 -10.08 33.17
CA CYS A 78 19.74 -10.63 32.34
C CYS A 78 19.79 -10.05 30.93
N GLU A 79 18.99 -9.03 30.64
CA GLU A 79 18.96 -8.28 29.37
C GLU A 79 18.60 -9.11 28.14
N GLN A 80 18.11 -10.35 28.33
CA GLN A 80 17.64 -11.18 27.23
C GLN A 80 16.44 -10.53 26.53
N THR A 81 16.52 -10.45 25.20
CA THR A 81 15.42 -10.14 24.30
C THR A 81 14.58 -11.39 24.02
N ILE A 82 13.26 -11.28 24.18
CA ILE A 82 12.29 -12.35 24.01
C ILE A 82 11.28 -11.87 22.98
N SER A 83 10.93 -12.69 21.98
CA SER A 83 9.84 -12.41 21.04
C SER A 83 8.88 -13.59 21.00
N GLY A 84 7.58 -13.33 20.93
CA GLY A 84 6.55 -14.37 21.02
C GLY A 84 5.18 -13.89 20.54
N ILE A 85 4.34 -14.84 20.14
CA ILE A 85 2.93 -14.59 19.80
C ILE A 85 2.13 -14.35 21.09
N GLU A 86 2.46 -15.09 22.15
CA GLU A 86 1.90 -14.93 23.49
C GLU A 86 2.85 -14.13 24.38
N ASP A 87 2.27 -13.38 25.31
CA ASP A 87 3.01 -12.61 26.30
C ASP A 87 3.80 -13.56 27.22
N PRO A 88 5.14 -13.45 27.28
CA PRO A 88 5.95 -14.29 28.15
C PRO A 88 5.70 -13.94 29.63
N ASN A 89 5.55 -14.95 30.47
CA ASN A 89 5.40 -14.77 31.92
C ASN A 89 6.73 -14.84 32.69
N LYS A 90 7.79 -15.37 32.06
CA LYS A 90 9.14 -15.48 32.63
C LYS A 90 10.19 -15.50 31.53
N CYS A 91 11.41 -15.11 31.89
CA CYS A 91 12.58 -15.25 31.03
C CYS A 91 13.07 -16.70 31.02
N ASP A 92 13.18 -17.32 29.84
CA ASP A 92 13.63 -18.70 29.70
C ASP A 92 15.09 -18.92 30.09
N ASN A 93 15.94 -17.88 30.02
CA ASN A 93 17.35 -17.98 30.39
C ASN A 93 17.58 -17.90 31.91
N CYS A 94 16.91 -16.99 32.62
CA CYS A 94 17.21 -16.71 34.04
C CYS A 94 16.03 -16.89 35.01
N GLY A 95 14.85 -17.29 34.51
CA GLY A 95 13.64 -17.51 35.29
C GLY A 95 12.97 -16.26 35.87
N SER A 96 13.49 -15.06 35.59
CA SER A 96 12.92 -13.81 36.11
C SER A 96 11.58 -13.49 35.47
N GLN A 97 10.63 -13.03 36.30
CA GLN A 97 9.33 -12.50 35.85
C GLN A 97 9.37 -11.00 35.55
N LYS A 98 10.51 -10.33 35.78
CA LYS A 98 10.67 -8.90 35.50
C LYS A 98 10.94 -8.69 34.00
N LEU A 99 9.87 -8.74 33.21
CA LEU A 99 9.88 -8.51 31.77
C LEU A 99 9.21 -7.17 31.45
N VAL A 100 9.78 -6.42 30.52
CA VAL A 100 9.19 -5.18 30.02
C VAL A 100 9.06 -5.28 28.50
N GLN A 101 7.84 -5.17 27.99
CA GLN A 101 7.59 -5.14 26.56
C GLN A 101 8.13 -3.84 25.95
N ASP A 102 8.69 -3.92 24.74
CA ASP A 102 9.10 -2.78 23.94
C ASP A 102 7.98 -1.73 23.86
N THR A 103 8.36 -0.46 23.99
CA THR A 103 7.41 0.65 23.97
C THR A 103 7.11 1.15 22.56
N ASP A 104 7.93 0.76 21.58
CA ASP A 104 7.74 1.14 20.19
C ASP A 104 6.56 0.38 19.56
N VAL A 105 6.00 1.02 18.53
CA VAL A 105 4.99 0.42 17.66
C VAL A 105 5.58 0.13 16.28
N LEU A 106 4.96 -0.80 15.56
CA LEU A 106 5.28 -1.10 14.18
C LEU A 106 4.87 0.06 13.26
N ASP A 107 5.70 0.30 12.23
CA ASP A 107 5.40 1.20 11.13
C ASP A 107 4.06 0.84 10.46
N THR A 108 3.24 1.84 10.12
CA THR A 108 1.94 1.63 9.46
C THR A 108 2.09 0.87 8.14
N TRP A 109 3.21 1.05 7.44
CA TRP A 109 3.50 0.30 6.22
C TRP A 109 3.77 -1.20 6.49
N PHE A 110 4.16 -1.57 7.72
CA PHE A 110 4.34 -2.97 8.12
C PHE A 110 3.02 -3.72 8.11
N SER A 111 1.98 -3.18 8.78
CA SER A 111 0.66 -3.81 8.75
C SER A 111 -0.01 -3.68 7.37
N SER A 112 0.13 -2.54 6.70
CA SER A 112 -0.43 -2.34 5.36
C SER A 112 0.16 -3.28 4.31
N ALA A 113 1.40 -3.75 4.49
CA ALA A 113 2.04 -4.73 3.63
C ALA A 113 1.38 -6.12 3.70
N LEU A 114 0.63 -6.41 4.77
CA LEU A 114 -0.05 -7.69 4.96
C LEU A 114 -1.47 -7.71 4.37
N TRP A 115 -1.97 -6.56 3.91
CA TRP A 115 -3.33 -6.37 3.43
C TRP A 115 -3.85 -7.47 2.46
N PRO A 116 -3.08 -7.91 1.44
CA PRO A 116 -3.60 -8.84 0.42
C PRO A 116 -4.03 -10.20 0.97
N PHE A 117 -3.56 -10.59 2.15
CA PHE A 117 -3.85 -11.90 2.74
C PHE A 117 -4.38 -11.81 4.17
N SER A 118 -4.04 -10.77 4.93
CA SER A 118 -4.61 -10.57 6.28
C SER A 118 -6.11 -10.30 6.24
N THR A 119 -6.61 -9.72 5.15
CA THR A 119 -8.06 -9.51 4.92
C THR A 119 -8.82 -10.79 4.64
N MET A 120 -8.12 -11.86 4.27
CA MET A 120 -8.67 -13.18 3.98
C MET A 120 -8.50 -14.14 5.15
N GLY A 121 -8.11 -13.64 6.34
CA GLY A 121 -8.02 -14.45 7.57
C GLY A 121 -6.64 -15.07 7.83
N TRP A 122 -5.62 -14.76 7.02
CA TRP A 122 -4.24 -15.10 7.37
C TRP A 122 -3.88 -14.51 8.76
N PRO A 123 -3.22 -15.26 9.66
CA PRO A 123 -2.39 -16.45 9.42
C PRO A 123 -3.13 -17.79 9.35
N GLU A 124 -4.44 -17.83 9.51
CA GLU A 124 -5.21 -19.08 9.43
C GLU A 124 -5.35 -19.58 7.98
N ASP A 125 -5.51 -20.88 7.82
CA ASP A 125 -5.68 -21.54 6.52
C ASP A 125 -7.17 -21.54 6.09
N THR A 126 -7.66 -20.37 5.70
CA THR A 126 -9.08 -20.14 5.37
C THR A 126 -9.43 -20.55 3.94
N ALA A 127 -10.73 -20.73 3.67
CA ALA A 127 -11.21 -21.02 2.32
C ALA A 127 -11.04 -19.80 1.40
N GLU A 128 -11.25 -18.60 1.94
CA GLU A 128 -11.12 -17.32 1.24
C GLU A 128 -9.67 -17.09 0.78
N LEU A 129 -8.69 -17.39 1.63
CA LEU A 129 -7.27 -17.26 1.28
C LEU A 129 -6.90 -18.22 0.15
N LYS A 130 -7.44 -19.45 0.14
CA LYS A 130 -7.18 -20.43 -0.93
C LYS A 130 -7.82 -20.06 -2.25
N GLU A 131 -9.01 -19.47 -2.21
CA GLU A 131 -9.80 -19.15 -3.40
C GLU A 131 -9.35 -17.84 -4.05
N PHE A 132 -9.03 -16.81 -3.26
CA PHE A 132 -8.85 -15.44 -3.75
C PHE A 132 -7.41 -14.91 -3.71
N TYR A 133 -6.44 -15.73 -3.29
CA TYR A 133 -5.01 -15.39 -3.34
C TYR A 133 -4.27 -16.29 -4.35
N PRO A 134 -3.51 -15.71 -5.31
CA PRO A 134 -3.27 -14.28 -5.56
C PRO A 134 -4.50 -13.54 -6.12
N THR A 135 -4.56 -12.22 -5.91
CA THR A 135 -5.59 -11.37 -6.53
C THR A 135 -5.22 -10.98 -7.97
N ASP A 136 -6.18 -10.53 -8.79
CA ASP A 136 -5.89 -10.18 -10.18
C ASP A 136 -5.20 -8.81 -10.31
N VAL A 137 -5.86 -7.74 -9.83
CA VAL A 137 -5.47 -6.34 -10.09
C VAL A 137 -5.44 -5.52 -8.80
N LEU A 138 -4.30 -4.88 -8.52
CA LEU A 138 -4.19 -3.80 -7.55
C LEU A 138 -4.28 -2.43 -8.25
N CYS A 139 -5.34 -1.67 -7.98
CA CYS A 139 -5.48 -0.28 -8.44
C CYS A 139 -4.97 0.70 -7.38
N THR A 140 -3.98 1.53 -7.72
CA THR A 140 -3.38 2.48 -6.76
C THR A 140 -2.66 3.66 -7.42
N ALA A 141 -2.10 4.56 -6.61
CA ALA A 141 -1.36 5.73 -7.04
C ALA A 141 0.16 5.47 -7.09
N ARG A 142 0.85 6.14 -8.01
CA ARG A 142 2.31 6.01 -8.19
C ARG A 142 3.13 6.38 -6.95
N GLU A 143 2.58 7.21 -6.07
CA GLU A 143 3.28 7.78 -4.91
C GLU A 143 3.58 6.72 -3.84
N ILE A 144 2.83 5.62 -3.83
CA ILE A 144 2.94 4.55 -2.83
C ILE A 144 3.41 3.23 -3.43
N ILE A 145 3.98 3.24 -4.65
CA ILE A 145 4.61 2.06 -5.25
C ILE A 145 5.71 1.50 -4.34
N THR A 146 6.56 2.38 -3.80
CA THR A 146 7.71 2.00 -2.98
C THR A 146 7.36 1.73 -1.53
N LEU A 147 6.28 2.32 -1.01
CA LEU A 147 5.87 2.20 0.38
C LEU A 147 4.86 1.06 0.60
N TRP A 148 4.04 0.76 -0.40
CA TRP A 148 2.94 -0.19 -0.28
C TRP A 148 3.03 -1.35 -1.27
N VAL A 149 3.06 -1.07 -2.57
CA VAL A 149 3.05 -2.13 -3.61
C VAL A 149 4.24 -3.08 -3.41
N SER A 150 5.45 -2.52 -3.32
CA SER A 150 6.66 -3.31 -3.10
C SER A 150 6.60 -4.12 -1.80
N ARG A 151 6.13 -3.52 -0.70
CA ARG A 151 6.04 -4.19 0.60
C ARG A 151 5.03 -5.33 0.59
N MET A 152 3.90 -5.17 -0.09
CA MET A 152 2.93 -6.25 -0.29
C MET A 152 3.53 -7.42 -1.06
N VAL A 153 4.29 -7.15 -2.13
CA VAL A 153 4.96 -8.22 -2.89
C VAL A 153 6.04 -8.91 -2.04
N MET A 154 6.82 -8.15 -1.28
CA MET A 154 7.81 -8.70 -0.33
C MET A 154 7.14 -9.66 0.67
N MET A 155 6.05 -9.22 1.31
CA MET A 155 5.40 -9.97 2.36
C MET A 155 4.57 -11.14 1.84
N GLY A 156 3.94 -11.01 0.67
CA GLY A 156 3.27 -12.13 0.01
C GLY A 156 4.26 -13.27 -0.28
N GLN A 157 5.38 -12.93 -0.91
CA GLN A 157 6.42 -13.90 -1.23
C GLN A 157 7.08 -14.47 0.04
N TYR A 158 7.27 -13.64 1.07
CA TYR A 158 7.86 -14.10 2.33
C TYR A 158 6.93 -15.03 3.12
N CYS A 159 5.67 -14.65 3.31
CA CYS A 159 4.71 -15.36 4.15
C CYS A 159 4.06 -16.54 3.42
N LEU A 160 3.67 -16.36 2.16
CA LEU A 160 2.85 -17.32 1.39
C LEU A 160 3.60 -17.95 0.21
N SER A 161 4.81 -17.48 -0.11
CA SER A 161 5.62 -17.99 -1.24
C SER A 161 4.97 -17.77 -2.61
N ASP A 162 4.08 -16.79 -2.72
CA ASP A 162 3.49 -16.34 -3.98
C ASP A 162 3.30 -14.80 -3.99
N ILE A 163 2.95 -14.23 -5.14
CA ILE A 163 2.67 -12.80 -5.28
C ILE A 163 1.28 -12.44 -4.74
N PRO A 164 1.08 -11.21 -4.26
CA PRO A 164 -0.24 -10.76 -3.80
C PRO A 164 -1.22 -10.43 -4.93
N PHE A 165 -0.70 -10.04 -6.09
CA PHE A 165 -1.48 -9.64 -7.27
C PHE A 165 -0.67 -9.83 -8.54
N THR A 166 -1.34 -10.12 -9.65
CA THR A 166 -0.68 -10.30 -10.96
C THR A 166 -0.46 -8.98 -11.71
N GLU A 167 -1.36 -8.01 -11.54
CA GLU A 167 -1.30 -6.71 -12.22
C GLU A 167 -1.41 -5.54 -11.23
N VAL A 168 -0.63 -4.49 -11.48
CA VAL A 168 -0.65 -3.23 -10.74
C VAL A 168 -1.07 -2.11 -11.67
N TYR A 169 -2.32 -1.68 -11.55
CA TYR A 169 -2.83 -0.54 -12.27
C TYR A 169 -2.55 0.76 -11.51
N ILE A 170 -1.73 1.62 -12.11
CA ILE A 170 -1.35 2.91 -11.58
C ILE A 170 -2.21 3.99 -12.25
N HIS A 171 -3.23 4.46 -11.52
CA HIS A 171 -4.14 5.46 -12.05
C HIS A 171 -3.50 6.86 -12.11
N ALA A 172 -4.04 7.70 -13.00
CA ALA A 172 -3.73 9.12 -13.06
C ALA A 172 -4.07 9.83 -11.73
N MET A 173 -3.27 10.83 -11.35
CA MET A 173 -3.58 11.67 -10.20
C MET A 173 -4.45 12.86 -10.61
N ILE A 174 -5.40 13.22 -9.75
CA ILE A 174 -6.20 14.43 -9.95
C ILE A 174 -5.45 15.62 -9.34
N GLN A 175 -5.26 16.65 -10.17
CA GLN A 175 -4.64 17.92 -9.84
C GLN A 175 -5.68 19.04 -9.98
N ASP A 176 -5.44 20.17 -9.32
CA ASP A 176 -6.24 21.37 -9.56
C ASP A 176 -5.99 21.95 -10.97
N GLY A 177 -6.72 23.02 -11.31
CA GLY A 177 -6.61 23.68 -12.62
C GLY A 177 -5.21 24.23 -12.95
N GLU A 178 -4.39 24.51 -11.92
CA GLU A 178 -3.01 24.99 -12.06
C GLU A 178 -2.00 23.84 -12.13
N GLY A 179 -2.45 22.58 -12.00
CA GLY A 179 -1.59 21.39 -12.01
C GLY A 179 -0.97 21.07 -10.65
N ARG A 180 -1.46 21.66 -9.56
CA ARG A 180 -1.00 21.31 -8.20
C ARG A 180 -1.78 20.10 -7.70
N LYS A 181 -1.11 19.25 -6.92
CA LYS A 181 -1.77 18.13 -6.23
C LYS A 181 -2.90 18.66 -5.35
N MET A 182 -4.05 17.98 -5.37
CA MET A 182 -5.13 18.29 -4.43
C MET A 182 -4.73 17.87 -3.02
N SER A 183 -4.85 18.79 -2.06
CA SER A 183 -4.56 18.53 -0.66
C SER A 183 -5.43 19.37 0.28
N LYS A 184 -5.59 18.89 1.51
CA LYS A 184 -6.29 19.65 2.56
C LYS A 184 -5.55 20.95 2.90
N SER A 185 -4.21 20.95 2.90
CA SER A 185 -3.41 22.13 3.25
C SER A 185 -3.50 23.25 2.23
N LEU A 186 -3.66 22.92 0.94
CA LEU A 186 -3.86 23.90 -0.13
C LEU A 186 -5.31 24.36 -0.25
N GLY A 187 -6.26 23.69 0.41
CA GLY A 187 -7.69 24.01 0.30
C GLY A 187 -8.25 23.84 -1.12
N ASN A 188 -7.53 23.14 -2.00
CA ASN A 188 -7.88 22.95 -3.41
C ASN A 188 -8.54 21.59 -3.70
N GLY A 189 -8.88 20.83 -2.65
CA GLY A 189 -9.60 19.56 -2.78
C GLY A 189 -11.08 19.77 -3.07
N ILE A 190 -11.65 18.91 -3.91
CA ILE A 190 -13.10 18.82 -4.14
C ILE A 190 -13.63 17.67 -3.28
N ASP A 191 -14.64 17.94 -2.46
CA ASP A 191 -15.32 16.90 -1.68
C ASP A 191 -16.23 16.07 -2.61
N PRO A 192 -16.04 14.74 -2.71
CA PRO A 192 -16.88 13.91 -3.57
C PRO A 192 -18.36 13.98 -3.20
N LEU A 193 -18.73 14.19 -1.92
CA LEU A 193 -20.12 14.30 -1.51
C LEU A 193 -20.78 15.56 -2.07
N VAL A 194 -20.05 16.67 -2.14
CA VAL A 194 -20.53 17.92 -2.78
C VAL A 194 -20.85 17.68 -4.25
N VAL A 195 -20.02 16.90 -4.95
CA VAL A 195 -20.26 16.57 -6.36
C VAL A 195 -21.45 15.64 -6.53
N ILE A 196 -21.57 14.63 -5.68
CA ILE A 196 -22.71 13.69 -5.69
C ILE A 196 -24.02 14.44 -5.47
N ASP A 197 -24.08 15.34 -4.49
CA ASP A 197 -25.30 16.10 -4.19
C ASP A 197 -25.68 17.08 -5.31
N SER A 198 -24.69 17.65 -6.01
CA SER A 198 -24.92 18.66 -7.04
C SER A 198 -25.11 18.12 -8.45
N HIS A 199 -24.47 16.99 -8.80
CA HIS A 199 -24.44 16.43 -10.16
C HIS A 199 -24.89 14.97 -10.24
N GLY A 200 -24.95 14.25 -9.11
CA GLY A 200 -25.24 12.83 -9.04
C GLY A 200 -24.00 11.95 -9.02
N ALA A 201 -24.12 10.77 -8.39
CA ALA A 201 -23.02 9.81 -8.27
C ALA A 201 -22.54 9.29 -9.64
N ASP A 202 -23.46 9.02 -10.56
CA ASP A 202 -23.11 8.54 -11.91
C ASP A 202 -22.39 9.61 -12.72
N ALA A 203 -22.81 10.88 -12.60
CA ALA A 203 -22.11 12.00 -13.22
C ALA A 203 -20.66 12.11 -12.72
N MET A 204 -20.44 11.98 -11.42
CA MET A 204 -19.10 11.98 -10.83
C MET A 204 -18.26 10.81 -11.37
N ARG A 205 -18.78 9.58 -11.29
CA ARG A 205 -18.08 8.36 -11.73
C ARG A 205 -17.74 8.40 -13.21
N PHE A 206 -18.71 8.76 -14.05
CA PHE A 206 -18.52 8.90 -15.50
C PHE A 206 -17.48 9.96 -15.81
N THR A 207 -17.56 11.14 -15.18
CA THR A 207 -16.59 12.21 -15.38
C THR A 207 -15.18 11.73 -15.04
N LEU A 208 -14.97 11.13 -13.86
CA LEU A 208 -13.67 10.65 -13.43
C LEU A 208 -13.13 9.55 -14.37
N ALA A 209 -13.94 8.54 -14.70
CA ALA A 209 -13.56 7.44 -15.59
C ALA A 209 -13.30 7.91 -17.04
N SER A 210 -14.05 8.89 -17.53
CA SER A 210 -13.84 9.45 -18.88
C SER A 210 -12.56 10.29 -18.97
N MET A 211 -12.11 10.85 -17.85
CA MET A 211 -10.91 11.68 -17.77
C MET A 211 -9.64 10.86 -17.48
N THR A 212 -9.76 9.63 -16.97
CA THR A 212 -8.60 8.77 -16.76
C THR A 212 -8.00 8.38 -18.12
N THR A 213 -6.86 8.98 -18.44
CA THR A 213 -6.00 8.56 -19.55
C THR A 213 -4.90 7.66 -19.02
N GLU A 214 -4.34 6.79 -19.86
CA GLU A 214 -3.27 5.89 -19.45
C GLU A 214 -1.95 6.62 -19.12
N THR A 215 -1.74 7.84 -19.63
CA THR A 215 -0.40 8.43 -19.65
C THR A 215 -0.24 9.69 -18.81
N GLN A 216 -1.31 10.43 -18.51
CA GLN A 216 -1.22 11.75 -17.89
C GLN A 216 -2.13 11.93 -16.69
N ASP A 217 -1.66 12.75 -15.76
CA ASP A 217 -2.47 13.28 -14.67
C ASP A 217 -3.61 14.15 -15.19
N VAL A 218 -4.68 14.19 -14.41
CA VAL A 218 -5.92 14.87 -14.77
C VAL A 218 -5.95 16.23 -14.10
N ARG A 219 -6.11 17.30 -14.89
CA ARG A 219 -6.39 18.63 -14.35
C ARG A 219 -7.89 18.84 -14.17
N MET A 220 -8.25 19.25 -12.97
CA MET A 220 -9.62 19.50 -12.54
C MET A 220 -9.71 20.95 -12.06
N PRO A 221 -10.18 21.89 -12.89
CA PRO A 221 -10.39 23.27 -12.47
C PRO A 221 -11.31 23.33 -11.26
N VAL A 222 -10.88 24.03 -10.22
CA VAL A 222 -11.64 24.16 -8.97
C VAL A 222 -12.38 25.48 -9.00
N VAL A 223 -13.70 25.43 -8.80
CA VAL A 223 -14.57 26.60 -8.68
C VAL A 223 -15.37 26.50 -7.39
N GLN A 224 -15.80 27.64 -6.85
CA GLN A 224 -16.69 27.68 -5.69
C GLN A 224 -18.14 27.52 -6.13
N MET A 225 -18.92 26.79 -5.34
CA MET A 225 -20.37 26.75 -5.42
C MET A 225 -20.99 26.96 -4.05
N THR A 226 -22.20 27.52 -4.04
CA THR A 226 -23.01 27.65 -2.82
C THR A 226 -23.96 26.45 -2.72
N LEU A 227 -23.88 25.72 -1.61
CA LEU A 227 -24.76 24.60 -1.30
C LEU A 227 -26.15 25.11 -0.87
N PRO A 228 -27.20 24.26 -0.90
CA PRO A 228 -28.55 24.64 -0.46
C PRO A 228 -28.63 25.18 0.98
N ASP A 229 -27.69 24.79 1.83
CA ASP A 229 -27.56 25.25 3.23
C ASP A 229 -26.74 26.54 3.38
N GLY A 230 -26.32 27.16 2.28
CA GLY A 230 -25.56 28.41 2.25
C GLY A 230 -24.05 28.25 2.42
N ARG A 231 -23.51 27.04 2.66
CA ARG A 231 -22.06 26.81 2.74
C ARG A 231 -21.41 26.93 1.36
N GLN A 232 -20.17 27.42 1.34
CA GLN A 232 -19.33 27.39 0.13
C GLN A 232 -18.56 26.08 0.04
N ALA A 233 -18.51 25.50 -1.14
CA ALA A 233 -17.79 24.28 -1.41
C ALA A 233 -17.07 24.30 -2.76
N ASN A 234 -15.95 23.60 -2.81
CA ASN A 234 -15.20 23.38 -4.05
C ASN A 234 -15.93 22.37 -4.94
N THR A 235 -16.04 22.69 -6.23
CA THR A 235 -16.51 21.78 -7.29
C THR A 235 -15.72 22.00 -8.58
N SER A 236 -16.11 21.35 -9.67
CA SER A 236 -15.52 21.54 -10.99
C SER A 236 -16.58 21.58 -12.09
N PRO A 237 -16.47 22.50 -13.08
CA PRO A 237 -17.33 22.48 -14.26
C PRO A 237 -17.16 21.21 -15.12
N LYS A 238 -16.11 20.41 -14.88
CA LYS A 238 -15.95 19.12 -15.56
C LYS A 238 -17.09 18.15 -15.24
N PHE A 239 -17.72 18.25 -14.06
CA PHE A 239 -18.82 17.39 -13.68
C PHE A 239 -20.13 17.68 -14.44
N ASP A 240 -20.26 18.86 -15.06
CA ASP A 240 -21.38 19.17 -15.94
C ASP A 240 -21.45 18.20 -17.14
N ILE A 241 -20.29 17.75 -17.64
CA ILE A 241 -20.22 16.79 -18.75
C ILE A 241 -20.87 15.47 -18.34
N GLY A 242 -20.50 14.94 -17.17
CA GLY A 242 -21.08 13.70 -16.64
C GLY A 242 -22.59 13.84 -16.39
N ARG A 243 -23.02 14.95 -15.78
CA ARG A 243 -24.46 15.21 -15.54
C ARG A 243 -25.23 15.26 -16.85
N ASN A 244 -24.75 16.02 -17.83
CA ASN A 244 -25.42 16.18 -19.12
C ASN A 244 -25.46 14.85 -19.90
N PHE A 245 -24.41 14.04 -19.82
CA PHE A 245 -24.39 12.70 -20.40
C PHE A 245 -25.44 11.78 -19.74
N CYS A 246 -25.47 11.72 -18.41
CA CYS A 246 -26.46 10.93 -17.68
C CYS A 246 -27.90 11.39 -17.98
N ASN A 247 -28.14 12.70 -18.02
CA ASN A 247 -29.44 13.28 -18.39
C ASN A 247 -29.87 12.97 -19.82
N LYS A 248 -28.91 12.74 -20.74
CA LYS A 248 -29.21 12.39 -22.13
C LYS A 248 -29.53 10.90 -22.30
N LEU A 249 -29.01 10.06 -21.41
CA LEU A 249 -29.29 8.63 -21.37
C LEU A 249 -30.70 8.33 -20.81
N TRP A 250 -31.17 9.16 -19.88
CA TRP A 250 -32.53 9.12 -19.33
C TRP A 250 -33.55 9.65 -20.35
#